data_AF-C4VAG9-F1
#
_entry.id   AF-C4VAG9-F1
#
_cell.length_a   1.000
_cell.length_b   1.000
_cell.length_c   1.000
_cell.angle_alpha   90.00
_cell.angle_beta   90.00
_cell.angle_gamma   90.00
#
_symmetry.space_group_name_H-M   'P 1'
#
loop_
_entity.id
_entity.type
_entity.pdbx_description
1 polymer ?
#
loop_
_entity_poly.entity_id
_entity_poly.type
_entity_poly.pdbx_seq_one_letter_code
_entity_poly.pdbx_strand_id
1 'polypeptide(L)'
;MILCYKCGIPTESTEYKLCIRCTTTTITISEKLKKFINVDWCKGCERYLNKPKTWSKYEWGSRELLIYLIKSNTSLNYFEILDSCFDYTEEHSKRMNIQVLLEANGIRENVEIRYTIKNKQCPDCEKIEAKQHWKAVVQVRHRMEHPRIFILLEQLIIKNKQYLDTTNIKMRKGGIDFYFTDRTCAYKLVNFIESVLPVKIILSERLISKDIQNAKSNYKFSFSIEIAPLCTDDLVILEKSFAHS
;
A
#
# COMPACT_ATOMS: atom_id res chain seq x y z
N MET A 1 32.82 -5.08 -50.62
CA MET A 1 33.49 -4.07 -49.77
C MET A 1 32.86 -2.72 -50.05
N ILE A 2 32.37 -2.04 -49.01
CA ILE A 2 31.82 -0.69 -49.12
C ILE A 2 32.80 0.24 -48.38
N LEU A 3 33.04 1.43 -48.92
CA LEU A 3 33.85 2.44 -48.23
C LEU A 3 32.98 3.15 -47.19
N CYS A 4 33.49 3.32 -45.98
CA CYS A 4 32.81 4.15 -44.98
C CYS A 4 32.68 5.59 -45.51
N TYR A 5 31.45 6.11 -45.56
CA TYR A 5 31.17 7.44 -46.10
C TYR A 5 31.93 8.59 -45.39
N LYS A 6 32.29 8.42 -44.11
CA LYS A 6 32.95 9.46 -43.31
C LYS A 6 34.48 9.41 -43.32
N CYS A 7 35.09 8.22 -43.43
CA CYS A 7 36.54 8.05 -43.27
C CYS A 7 37.21 7.28 -44.41
N GLY A 8 36.47 6.77 -45.39
CA GLY A 8 37.02 6.09 -46.56
C GLY A 8 37.64 4.71 -46.31
N ILE A 9 37.55 4.17 -45.08
CA ILE A 9 38.08 2.83 -44.76
C ILE A 9 37.14 1.77 -45.37
N PRO A 10 37.67 0.68 -45.98
CA PRO A 10 36.85 -0.43 -46.46
C PRO A 10 36.22 -1.18 -45.29
N THR A 11 34.91 -1.40 -45.35
CA THR A 11 34.13 -2.07 -44.30
C THR A 11 33.18 -3.10 -44.87
N GLU A 12 32.74 -4.00 -43.99
CA GLU A 12 31.59 -4.87 -44.23
C GLU A 12 30.30 -4.04 -44.33
N SER A 13 29.28 -4.58 -44.99
CA SER A 13 28.00 -3.90 -45.21
C SER A 13 27.18 -3.86 -43.91
N THR A 14 27.42 -2.84 -43.09
CA THR A 14 26.55 -2.48 -41.97
C THR A 14 25.33 -1.69 -42.47
N GLU A 15 24.19 -1.75 -41.76
CA GLU A 15 22.96 -1.04 -42.13
C GLU A 15 23.21 0.47 -42.38
N TYR A 16 24.13 1.06 -41.62
CA TYR A 16 24.45 2.48 -41.67
C TYR A 16 25.58 2.84 -42.65
N LYS A 17 26.20 1.87 -43.36
CA LYS A 17 27.35 2.08 -44.27
C LYS A 17 28.52 2.86 -43.64
N LEU A 18 28.74 2.62 -42.35
CA LEU A 18 29.79 3.26 -41.54
C LEU A 18 30.73 2.18 -40.98
N CYS A 19 32.01 2.53 -40.79
CA CYS A 19 32.95 1.68 -40.06
C CYS A 19 32.63 1.65 -38.57
N ILE A 20 33.05 0.58 -37.87
CA ILE A 20 32.81 0.38 -36.43
C ILE A 20 33.22 1.63 -35.61
N ARG A 21 34.35 2.26 -35.96
CA ARG A 21 34.81 3.49 -35.29
C ARG A 21 33.85 4.66 -35.52
N CYS A 22 33.44 4.88 -36.77
CA CYS A 22 32.52 5.96 -37.10
C CYS A 22 31.14 5.69 -36.50
N THR A 23 30.62 4.46 -36.54
CA THR A 23 29.32 4.11 -35.95
C THR A 23 29.27 4.43 -34.47
N THR A 24 30.28 4.03 -33.67
CA THR A 24 30.29 4.33 -32.22
C THR A 24 30.38 5.83 -31.93
N THR A 25 30.96 6.61 -32.84
CA THR A 25 31.12 8.07 -32.64
C THR A 25 29.90 8.85 -33.13
N THR A 26 29.21 8.39 -34.18
CA THR A 26 28.13 9.13 -34.82
C THR A 26 26.73 8.67 -34.41
N ILE A 27 26.58 7.42 -34.00
CA ILE A 27 25.28 6.84 -33.66
C ILE A 27 25.22 6.72 -32.14
N THR A 28 24.46 7.62 -31.50
CA THR A 28 24.09 7.51 -30.09
C THR A 28 22.71 6.86 -29.95
N ILE A 29 22.66 5.70 -29.31
CA ILE A 29 21.44 4.97 -28.95
C ILE A 29 20.63 5.81 -27.96
N SER A 30 21.32 6.62 -27.14
CA SER A 30 20.73 7.35 -26.02
C SER A 30 19.87 8.58 -26.36
N GLU A 31 19.72 8.96 -27.63
CA GLU A 31 18.91 10.13 -28.03
C GLU A 31 17.41 9.95 -27.72
N LYS A 32 16.91 8.72 -27.83
CA LYS A 32 15.49 8.42 -27.57
C LYS A 32 15.20 8.15 -26.09
N LEU A 33 16.22 8.15 -25.23
CA LEU A 33 16.09 7.81 -23.82
C LEU A 33 15.86 9.04 -22.95
N LYS A 34 14.88 8.94 -22.06
CA LYS A 34 14.71 9.91 -20.99
C LYS A 34 15.81 9.70 -19.94
N LYS A 35 16.82 10.59 -19.96
CA LYS A 35 17.93 10.58 -18.99
C LYS A 35 17.54 11.13 -17.61
N PHE A 36 16.44 11.88 -17.51
CA PHE A 36 15.95 12.48 -16.26
C PHE A 36 14.56 11.97 -15.92
N ILE A 37 14.41 11.33 -14.76
CA ILE A 37 13.15 10.73 -14.32
C ILE A 37 12.85 11.12 -12.89
N ASN A 38 11.56 11.31 -12.59
CA ASN A 38 11.09 11.60 -11.25
C ASN A 38 10.48 10.34 -10.62
N VAL A 39 10.91 10.05 -9.40
CA VAL A 39 10.42 8.93 -8.59
C VAL A 39 9.73 9.49 -7.36
N ASP A 40 8.50 9.04 -7.10
CA ASP A 40 7.74 9.49 -5.92
C ASP A 40 8.08 8.60 -4.72
N TRP A 41 8.45 9.23 -3.59
CA TRP A 41 8.84 8.58 -2.34
C TRP A 41 8.08 9.18 -1.15
N CYS A 42 7.62 8.34 -0.23
CA CYS A 42 6.87 8.77 0.94
C CYS A 42 7.75 8.83 2.19
N LYS A 43 7.88 10.04 2.76
CA LYS A 43 8.68 10.28 3.97
C LYS A 43 8.21 9.51 5.20
N GLY A 44 6.91 9.28 5.34
CA GLY A 44 6.35 8.64 6.54
C GLY A 44 6.53 7.12 6.62
N CYS A 45 6.63 6.43 5.48
CA CYS A 45 6.73 4.97 5.43
C CYS A 45 7.93 4.45 4.61
N GLU A 46 8.76 5.36 4.07
CA GLU A 46 9.93 5.08 3.25
C GLU A 46 9.63 4.22 2.00
N ARG A 47 8.38 4.25 1.52
CA ARG A 47 7.95 3.49 0.34
C ARG A 47 8.06 4.33 -0.93
N TYR A 48 8.37 3.67 -2.03
CA TYR A 48 8.38 4.21 -3.38
C TYR A 48 7.07 3.87 -4.09
N LEU A 49 6.60 4.79 -4.95
CA LEU A 49 5.39 4.58 -5.74
C LEU A 49 5.71 3.80 -7.02
N ASN A 50 5.20 2.58 -7.10
CA ASN A 50 5.02 1.85 -8.34
C ASN A 50 3.74 2.39 -9.02
N LYS A 51 3.91 3.14 -10.11
CA LYS A 51 2.76 3.61 -10.89
C LYS A 51 1.97 2.40 -11.39
N PRO A 52 0.62 2.38 -11.25
CA PRO A 52 -0.24 3.54 -10.97
C PRO A 52 -0.50 3.88 -9.49
N LYS A 53 -0.54 2.91 -8.56
CA LYS A 53 -0.98 3.14 -7.16
C LYS A 53 -0.30 2.30 -6.07
N THR A 54 0.57 1.36 -6.42
CA THR A 54 1.15 0.44 -5.44
C THR A 54 2.38 1.07 -4.77
N TRP A 55 2.52 0.89 -3.46
CA TRP A 55 3.64 1.43 -2.69
C TRP A 55 4.44 0.28 -2.09
N SER A 56 5.73 0.24 -2.39
CA SER A 56 6.64 -0.82 -1.95
C SER A 56 7.87 -0.21 -1.30
N LYS A 57 8.36 -0.86 -0.23
CA LYS A 57 9.62 -0.48 0.41
C LYS A 57 10.76 -1.10 -0.39
N TYR A 58 11.79 -0.31 -0.66
CA TYR A 58 13.02 -0.78 -1.26
C TYR A 58 14.19 -0.25 -0.43
N GLU A 59 15.20 -1.08 -0.22
CA GLU A 59 16.44 -0.66 0.43
C GLU A 59 17.37 0.02 -0.57
N TRP A 60 18.15 0.98 -0.09
CA TRP A 60 19.16 1.67 -0.90
C TRP A 60 20.23 0.69 -1.37
N GLY A 61 20.60 0.76 -2.65
CA GLY A 61 21.58 -0.17 -3.25
C GLY A 61 21.08 -1.60 -3.45
N SER A 62 19.82 -1.91 -3.11
CA SER A 62 19.26 -3.24 -3.34
C SER A 62 19.02 -3.52 -4.83
N ARG A 63 19.09 -4.80 -5.20
CA ARG A 63 18.72 -5.28 -6.53
C ARG A 63 17.25 -4.95 -6.88
N GLU A 64 16.37 -4.97 -5.89
CA GLU A 64 14.95 -4.67 -6.07
C GLU A 64 14.72 -3.22 -6.46
N LEU A 65 15.44 -2.29 -5.81
CA LEU A 65 15.41 -0.87 -6.15
C LEU A 65 15.88 -0.64 -7.60
N LEU A 66 16.92 -1.37 -8.03
CA LEU A 66 17.45 -1.26 -9.38
C LEU A 66 16.40 -1.71 -10.43
N ILE A 67 15.78 -2.87 -10.19
CA ILE A 67 14.70 -3.39 -11.05
C ILE A 67 13.53 -2.40 -11.11
N TYR A 68 13.17 -1.80 -9.97
CA TYR A 68 12.14 -0.77 -9.90
C TYR A 68 12.48 0.44 -10.77
N LEU A 69 13.70 0.95 -10.68
CA LEU A 69 14.13 2.13 -11.43
C LEU A 69 14.15 1.87 -12.93
N ILE A 70 14.65 0.70 -13.37
CA ILE A 70 14.56 0.28 -14.77
C ILE A 70 13.10 0.25 -15.25
N LYS A 71 12.21 -0.43 -14.50
CA LYS A 71 10.78 -0.51 -14.85
C LYS A 71 10.09 0.84 -14.88
N SER A 72 10.55 1.80 -14.07
CA SER A 72 9.99 3.15 -14.05
C SER A 72 10.26 3.93 -15.35
N ASN A 73 11.33 3.58 -16.07
CA ASN A 73 11.66 4.17 -17.36
C ASN A 73 11.05 3.34 -18.50
N THR A 74 9.86 3.73 -18.96
CA THR A 74 9.19 3.09 -20.09
C THR A 74 10.02 3.07 -21.38
N SER A 75 11.00 3.97 -21.50
CA SER A 75 11.86 4.09 -22.69
C SER A 75 12.89 2.96 -22.78
N LEU A 76 13.22 2.30 -21.66
CA LEU A 76 14.19 1.20 -21.63
C LEU A 76 13.62 -0.12 -22.14
N ASN A 77 12.29 -0.27 -22.19
CA ASN A 77 11.65 -1.51 -22.67
C ASN A 77 11.94 -1.83 -24.14
N TYR A 78 12.39 -0.85 -24.93
CA TYR A 78 12.73 -1.04 -26.35
C TYR A 78 14.16 -1.55 -26.57
N PHE A 79 14.99 -1.56 -25.52
CA PHE A 79 16.40 -1.88 -25.61
C PHE A 79 16.71 -3.13 -24.79
N GLU A 80 17.66 -3.93 -25.26
CA GLU A 80 18.19 -5.05 -24.50
C GLU A 80 19.21 -4.51 -23.49
N ILE A 81 18.97 -4.78 -22.21
CA ILE A 81 19.83 -4.35 -21.10
C ILE A 81 20.78 -5.50 -20.79
N LEU A 82 22.09 -5.27 -20.93
CA LEU A 82 23.11 -6.24 -20.59
C LEU A 82 23.47 -6.18 -19.11
N ASP A 83 23.72 -4.96 -18.63
CA ASP A 83 24.17 -4.71 -17.26
C ASP A 83 23.66 -3.37 -16.75
N SER A 84 23.62 -3.24 -15.43
CA SER A 84 23.13 -2.05 -14.74
C SER A 84 23.76 -1.96 -13.35
N CYS A 85 24.32 -0.80 -13.03
CA CYS A 85 24.97 -0.55 -11.76
C CYS A 85 24.53 0.81 -11.19
N PHE A 86 24.57 0.94 -9.86
CA PHE A 86 24.38 2.23 -9.21
C PHE A 86 25.66 3.05 -9.29
N ASP A 87 25.53 4.30 -9.71
CA ASP A 87 26.59 5.29 -9.57
C ASP A 87 26.49 5.93 -8.19
N TYR A 88 27.65 6.21 -7.59
CA TYR A 88 27.69 6.88 -6.29
C TYR A 88 27.06 8.28 -6.39
N THR A 89 26.12 8.54 -5.48
CA THR A 89 25.48 9.84 -5.31
C THR A 89 25.52 10.23 -3.84
N GLU A 90 25.71 11.51 -3.54
CA GLU A 90 25.70 12.02 -2.17
C GLU A 90 24.36 11.74 -1.46
N GLU A 91 24.43 11.33 -0.19
CA GLU A 91 23.29 10.87 0.62
C GLU A 91 22.12 11.87 0.74
N HIS A 92 22.41 13.17 0.66
CA HIS A 92 21.41 14.23 0.81
C HIS A 92 20.94 14.87 -0.49
N SER A 93 21.51 14.44 -1.63
CA SER A 93 21.21 15.03 -2.94
C SER A 93 19.78 14.77 -3.41
N LYS A 94 19.07 13.79 -2.80
CA LYS A 94 17.77 13.27 -3.27
C LYS A 94 17.80 12.86 -4.74
N ARG A 95 18.97 12.42 -5.20
CA ARG A 95 19.21 11.93 -6.55
C ARG A 95 19.80 10.54 -6.48
N MET A 96 19.45 9.72 -7.45
CA MET A 96 20.03 8.40 -7.66
C MET A 96 20.46 8.34 -9.12
N ASN A 97 21.71 7.99 -9.36
CA ASN A 97 22.23 7.80 -10.69
C ASN A 97 22.44 6.31 -10.93
N ILE A 98 22.07 5.85 -12.12
CA ILE A 98 22.27 4.47 -12.55
C ILE A 98 22.99 4.50 -13.88
N GLN A 99 24.05 3.71 -13.98
CA GLN A 99 24.71 3.42 -15.23
C GLN A 99 24.08 2.15 -15.83
N VAL A 100 23.62 2.23 -17.08
CA VAL A 100 23.01 1.10 -17.80
C VAL A 100 23.79 0.84 -19.08
N LEU A 101 24.18 -0.41 -19.30
CA LEU A 101 24.79 -0.88 -20.53
C LEU A 101 23.70 -1.41 -21.46
N LEU A 102 23.51 -0.71 -22.59
CA LEU A 102 22.50 -1.03 -23.59
C LEU A 102 23.14 -1.65 -24.83
N GLU A 103 22.46 -2.61 -25.43
CA GLU A 103 22.82 -3.20 -26.72
C GLU A 103 21.69 -2.97 -27.74
N ALA A 104 22.05 -2.40 -28.89
CA ALA A 104 21.14 -2.25 -30.03
C ALA A 104 21.90 -2.45 -31.34
N ASN A 105 21.43 -3.35 -32.20
CA ASN A 105 22.02 -3.65 -33.51
C ASN A 105 23.54 -3.92 -33.44
N GLY A 106 23.99 -4.60 -32.36
CA GLY A 106 25.40 -4.93 -32.12
C GLY A 106 26.27 -3.79 -31.58
N ILE A 107 25.69 -2.62 -31.29
CA ILE A 107 26.38 -1.47 -30.68
C ILE A 107 26.09 -1.46 -29.18
N ARG A 108 27.15 -1.30 -28.38
CA ARG A 108 27.08 -1.20 -26.92
C ARG A 108 27.35 0.23 -26.47
N GLU A 109 26.44 0.80 -25.68
CA GLU A 109 26.57 2.15 -25.12
C GLU A 109 26.27 2.14 -23.61
N ASN A 110 27.14 2.79 -22.83
CA ASN A 110 26.90 3.05 -21.41
C ASN A 110 26.17 4.38 -21.25
N VAL A 111 24.99 4.34 -20.63
CA VAL A 111 24.13 5.52 -20.44
C VAL A 111 23.91 5.76 -18.95
N GLU A 112 24.23 6.98 -18.50
CA GLU A 112 23.89 7.47 -17.16
C GLU A 112 22.43 7.97 -17.15
N ILE A 113 21.62 7.44 -16.25
CA ILE A 113 20.23 7.85 -16.01
C ILE A 113 20.11 8.43 -14.61
N ARG A 114 19.60 9.66 -14.52
CA ARG A 114 19.43 10.42 -13.28
C ARG A 114 17.98 10.39 -12.81
N TYR A 115 17.77 9.83 -11.63
CA TYR A 115 16.49 9.78 -10.95
C TYR A 115 16.45 10.84 -9.85
N THR A 116 15.45 11.73 -9.89
CA THR A 116 15.19 12.70 -8.83
C THR A 116 14.06 12.19 -7.93
N ILE A 117 14.32 12.13 -6.63
CA ILE A 117 13.35 11.69 -5.63
C ILE A 117 12.44 12.86 -5.26
N LYS A 118 11.15 12.72 -5.56
CA LYS A 118 10.09 13.66 -5.17
C LYS A 118 9.34 13.13 -3.96
N ASN A 119 9.20 13.97 -2.95
CA ASN A 119 8.43 13.62 -1.77
C ASN A 119 6.93 13.67 -2.10
N LYS A 120 6.24 12.54 -1.88
CA LYS A 120 4.79 12.42 -2.03
C LYS A 120 4.26 11.52 -0.93
N GLN A 121 3.23 11.95 -0.22
CA GLN A 121 2.61 11.13 0.80
C GLN A 121 1.82 9.96 0.18
N CYS A 122 1.97 8.78 0.76
CA CYS A 122 1.15 7.63 0.41
C CYS A 122 -0.25 7.76 1.04
N PRO A 123 -1.28 7.14 0.44
CA PRO A 123 -2.66 7.28 0.93
C PRO A 123 -2.84 6.76 2.36
N ASP A 124 -1.98 5.85 2.83
CA ASP A 124 -2.05 5.33 4.19
C ASP A 124 -1.46 6.31 5.21
N CYS A 125 -0.33 6.95 4.90
CA CYS A 125 0.23 8.03 5.72
C CYS A 125 -0.70 9.26 5.75
N GLU A 126 -1.31 9.58 4.61
CA GLU A 126 -2.29 10.67 4.51
C GLU A 126 -3.50 10.44 5.44
N LYS A 127 -4.03 9.20 5.52
CA LYS A 127 -5.11 8.86 6.45
C LYS A 127 -4.72 9.04 7.92
N ILE A 128 -3.49 8.69 8.27
CA ILE A 128 -2.97 8.82 9.63
C ILE A 128 -2.90 10.31 10.01
N GLU A 129 -2.35 11.15 9.13
CA GLU A 129 -2.26 12.60 9.34
C GLU A 129 -3.65 13.26 9.36
N ALA A 130 -4.58 12.81 8.51
CA ALA A 130 -5.97 13.27 8.47
C ALA A 130 -6.82 12.82 9.67
N LYS A 131 -6.22 12.15 10.67
CA LYS A 131 -6.89 11.58 11.85
C LYS A 131 -8.06 10.63 11.52
N GLN A 132 -8.08 10.06 10.30
CA GLN A 132 -9.06 9.08 9.88
C GLN A 132 -8.60 7.68 10.28
N HIS A 133 -8.47 7.46 11.59
CA HIS A 133 -7.84 6.25 12.15
C HIS A 133 -8.66 4.97 12.01
N TRP A 134 -9.95 5.06 11.71
CA TRP A 134 -10.85 3.89 11.66
C TRP A 134 -12.02 4.13 10.70
N LYS A 135 -12.48 3.01 10.12
CA LYS A 135 -13.61 2.96 9.19
C LYS A 135 -14.82 2.30 9.82
N ALA A 136 -14.61 1.31 10.67
CA ALA A 136 -15.67 0.63 11.42
C ALA A 136 -15.38 0.66 12.93
N VAL A 137 -16.42 0.80 13.73
CA VAL A 137 -16.35 0.67 15.19
C VAL A 137 -17.41 -0.30 15.68
N VAL A 138 -17.03 -1.19 16.58
CA VAL A 138 -17.94 -2.11 17.28
C VAL A 138 -18.01 -1.67 18.73
N GLN A 139 -19.18 -1.21 19.14
CA GLN A 139 -19.43 -0.66 20.47
C GLN A 139 -20.24 -1.69 21.25
N VAL A 140 -19.60 -2.38 22.18
CA VAL A 140 -20.26 -3.36 23.04
C VAL A 140 -20.69 -2.64 24.31
N ARG A 141 -21.98 -2.72 24.63
CA ARG A 141 -22.59 -2.09 25.81
C ARG A 141 -23.41 -3.10 26.59
N HIS A 142 -23.35 -2.96 27.90
CA HIS A 142 -24.16 -3.73 28.83
C HIS A 142 -24.73 -2.76 29.86
N ARG A 143 -26.04 -2.87 30.14
CA ARG A 143 -26.73 -1.93 31.02
C ARG A 143 -26.43 -2.14 32.51
N MET A 144 -26.00 -3.34 32.91
CA MET A 144 -25.71 -3.63 34.31
C MET A 144 -24.38 -3.03 34.74
N GLU A 145 -24.27 -2.70 36.03
CA GLU A 145 -23.06 -2.14 36.62
C GLU A 145 -21.95 -3.20 36.80
N HIS A 146 -22.32 -4.48 36.92
CA HIS A 146 -21.33 -5.54 37.17
C HIS A 146 -20.51 -5.88 35.91
N PRO A 147 -19.17 -5.89 35.98
CA PRO A 147 -18.30 -6.18 34.83
C PRO A 147 -18.18 -7.68 34.47
N ARG A 148 -19.05 -8.56 35.00
CA ARG A 148 -18.87 -10.03 34.98
C ARG A 148 -18.85 -10.56 33.56
N ILE A 149 -19.83 -10.13 32.76
CA ILE A 149 -19.97 -10.51 31.35
C ILE A 149 -18.83 -9.95 30.51
N PHE A 150 -18.32 -8.74 30.81
CA PHE A 150 -17.20 -8.18 30.06
C PHE A 150 -15.91 -8.98 30.27
N ILE A 151 -15.65 -9.45 31.50
CA ILE A 151 -14.50 -10.31 31.81
C ILE A 151 -14.62 -11.64 31.05
N LEU A 152 -15.82 -12.24 31.03
CA LEU A 152 -16.08 -13.46 30.27
C LEU A 152 -15.86 -13.25 28.76
N LEU A 153 -16.42 -12.17 28.22
CA LEU A 153 -16.30 -11.82 26.80
C LEU A 153 -14.83 -11.57 26.41
N GLU A 154 -14.06 -10.88 27.25
CA GLU A 154 -12.62 -10.66 27.05
C GLU A 154 -11.86 -11.99 27.00
N GLN A 155 -12.10 -12.89 27.96
CA GLN A 155 -11.48 -14.22 27.95
C GLN A 155 -11.82 -15.01 26.68
N LEU A 156 -13.06 -14.95 26.22
CA LEU A 156 -13.50 -15.65 25.00
C LEU A 156 -12.89 -15.05 23.73
N ILE A 157 -12.73 -13.73 23.67
CA ILE A 157 -12.06 -13.04 22.57
C ILE A 157 -10.58 -13.42 22.52
N ILE A 158 -9.89 -13.47 23.67
CA ILE A 158 -8.48 -13.85 23.76
C ILE A 158 -8.30 -15.31 23.33
N LYS A 159 -9.14 -16.21 23.85
CA LYS A 159 -9.10 -17.65 23.55
C LYS A 159 -9.26 -17.93 22.05
N ASN A 160 -10.17 -17.22 21.39
CA ASN A 160 -10.46 -17.39 19.96
C ASN A 160 -9.63 -16.46 19.05
N LYS A 161 -8.70 -15.67 19.62
CA LYS A 161 -7.82 -14.72 18.90
C LYS A 161 -8.57 -13.75 17.98
N GLN A 162 -9.79 -13.35 18.35
CA GLN A 162 -10.64 -12.46 17.53
C GLN A 162 -10.22 -10.97 17.60
N TYR A 163 -9.18 -10.64 18.37
CA TYR A 163 -8.67 -9.28 18.54
C TYR A 163 -7.58 -8.88 17.52
N LEU A 164 -7.05 -9.82 16.73
CA LEU A 164 -5.87 -9.60 15.87
C LEU A 164 -6.07 -8.47 14.84
N ASP A 165 -7.28 -8.34 14.30
CA ASP A 165 -7.60 -7.34 13.28
C ASP A 165 -7.99 -5.97 13.88
N THR A 166 -7.99 -5.82 15.21
CA THR A 166 -8.36 -4.56 15.87
C THR A 166 -7.21 -3.56 15.83
N THR A 167 -7.52 -2.32 15.47
CA THR A 167 -6.53 -1.24 15.44
C THR A 167 -6.34 -0.61 16.81
N ASN A 168 -7.44 -0.44 17.55
CA ASN A 168 -7.44 0.18 18.86
C ASN A 168 -8.64 -0.34 19.66
N ILE A 169 -8.48 -0.40 20.98
CA ILE A 169 -9.52 -0.82 21.92
C ILE A 169 -9.61 0.29 22.97
N LYS A 170 -10.80 0.85 23.17
CA LYS A 170 -11.03 1.90 24.16
C LYS A 170 -12.14 1.51 25.12
N MET A 171 -11.85 1.58 26.42
CA MET A 171 -12.86 1.43 27.45
C MET A 171 -13.67 2.72 27.57
N ARG A 172 -15.00 2.57 27.71
CA ARG A 172 -15.96 3.65 27.92
C ARG A 172 -16.87 3.28 29.09
N LYS A 173 -17.63 4.25 29.59
CA LYS A 173 -18.65 3.99 30.62
C LYS A 173 -19.68 3.00 30.05
N GLY A 174 -19.89 1.88 30.74
CA GLY A 174 -20.84 0.84 30.34
C GLY A 174 -20.38 -0.08 29.19
N GLY A 175 -19.10 -0.06 28.81
CA GLY A 175 -18.55 -1.07 27.90
C GLY A 175 -17.27 -0.71 27.16
N ILE A 176 -17.06 -1.35 26.01
CA ILE A 176 -15.79 -1.33 25.26
C ILE A 176 -16.05 -1.02 23.78
N ASP A 177 -15.19 -0.21 23.18
CA ASP A 177 -15.19 0.12 21.76
C ASP A 177 -13.99 -0.51 21.05
N PHE A 178 -14.25 -1.34 20.04
CA PHE A 178 -13.24 -1.91 19.15
C PHE A 178 -13.22 -1.15 17.83
N TYR A 179 -12.04 -0.68 17.42
CA TYR A 179 -11.86 0.06 16.16
C TYR A 179 -11.21 -0.82 15.09
N PHE A 180 -11.72 -0.69 13.87
CA PHE A 180 -11.25 -1.45 12.71
C PHE A 180 -10.99 -0.54 11.50
N THR A 181 -9.99 -0.89 10.70
CA THR A 181 -9.71 -0.29 9.39
C THR A 181 -10.71 -0.76 8.33
N ASP A 182 -11.18 -1.99 8.44
CA ASP A 182 -12.05 -2.64 7.47
C ASP A 182 -13.39 -3.07 8.07
N ARG A 183 -14.45 -2.96 7.26
CA ARG A 183 -15.81 -3.33 7.67
C ARG A 183 -15.98 -4.84 7.83
N THR A 184 -15.30 -5.63 7.00
CA THR A 184 -15.37 -7.09 7.02
C THR A 184 -14.83 -7.66 8.32
N CYS A 185 -13.71 -7.14 8.83
CA CYS A 185 -13.14 -7.55 10.11
C CYS A 185 -14.08 -7.22 11.28
N ALA A 186 -14.72 -6.04 11.25
CA ALA A 186 -15.72 -5.69 12.26
C ALA A 186 -16.91 -6.66 12.27
N TYR A 187 -17.40 -7.08 11.10
CA TYR A 187 -18.47 -8.08 11.01
C TYR A 187 -18.08 -9.45 11.58
N LYS A 188 -16.83 -9.89 11.39
CA LYS A 188 -16.37 -11.15 11.98
C LYS A 188 -16.50 -11.13 13.51
N LEU A 189 -16.10 -10.04 14.14
CA LEU A 189 -16.25 -9.88 15.59
C LEU A 189 -17.72 -9.82 16.01
N VAL A 190 -18.56 -9.10 15.27
CA VAL A 190 -20.01 -9.01 15.54
C VAL A 190 -20.65 -10.40 15.49
N ASN A 191 -20.41 -11.17 14.42
CA ASN A 191 -20.95 -12.53 14.26
C ASN A 191 -20.43 -13.49 15.35
N PHE A 192 -19.18 -13.30 15.80
CA PHE A 192 -18.62 -14.06 16.91
C PHE A 192 -19.31 -13.71 18.24
N ILE A 193 -19.60 -12.44 18.50
CA ILE A 193 -20.31 -12.05 19.72
C ILE A 193 -21.76 -12.57 19.70
N GLU A 194 -22.41 -12.53 18.55
CA GLU A 194 -23.78 -13.05 18.34
C GLU A 194 -23.88 -14.57 18.58
N SER A 195 -22.83 -15.33 18.24
CA SER A 195 -22.84 -16.78 18.47
C SER A 195 -22.58 -17.18 19.93
N VAL A 196 -21.99 -16.29 20.73
CA VAL A 196 -21.59 -16.56 22.12
C VAL A 196 -22.58 -15.99 23.12
N LEU A 197 -23.15 -14.81 22.86
CA LEU A 197 -24.03 -14.09 23.78
C LEU A 197 -25.33 -13.64 23.10
N PRO A 198 -26.46 -13.61 23.84
CA PRO A 198 -27.68 -12.99 23.36
C PRO A 198 -27.49 -11.47 23.31
N VAL A 199 -27.45 -10.94 22.09
CA VAL A 199 -27.21 -9.51 21.83
C VAL A 199 -28.22 -8.92 20.86
N LYS A 200 -28.48 -7.62 21.01
CA LYS A 200 -29.18 -6.80 20.03
C LYS A 200 -28.16 -5.97 19.27
N ILE A 201 -28.16 -6.09 17.95
CA ILE A 201 -27.20 -5.42 17.07
C ILE A 201 -27.92 -4.33 16.26
N ILE A 202 -27.39 -3.11 16.27
CA ILE A 202 -27.86 -1.99 15.47
C ILE A 202 -26.69 -1.50 14.62
N LEU A 203 -26.88 -1.50 13.29
CA LEU A 203 -25.92 -0.95 12.34
C LEU A 203 -26.31 0.49 11.98
N SER A 204 -25.34 1.39 12.03
CA SER A 204 -25.46 2.74 11.47
C SER A 204 -24.28 3.05 10.57
N GLU A 205 -24.55 3.84 9.53
CA GLU A 205 -23.52 4.30 8.59
C GLU A 205 -23.57 5.82 8.46
N ARG A 206 -22.40 6.43 8.33
CA ARG A 206 -22.23 7.87 8.15
C ARG A 206 -21.37 8.12 6.92
N LEU A 207 -21.93 8.82 5.93
CA LEU A 207 -21.18 9.27 4.77
C LEU A 207 -20.17 10.34 5.21
N ILE A 208 -18.90 10.15 4.85
CA ILE A 208 -17.81 11.12 5.08
C ILE A 208 -17.66 11.99 3.84
N SER A 209 -17.49 11.34 2.69
CA SER A 209 -17.26 12.02 1.42
C SER A 209 -17.77 11.18 0.26
N LYS A 210 -18.13 11.86 -0.81
CA LYS A 210 -18.57 11.25 -2.06
C LYS A 210 -17.74 11.85 -3.20
N ASP A 211 -16.95 11.02 -3.84
CA ASP A 211 -16.25 11.39 -5.06
C ASP A 211 -17.23 11.25 -6.24
N ILE A 212 -17.59 12.38 -6.85
CA ILE A 212 -18.56 12.44 -7.95
C ILE A 212 -17.95 11.86 -9.23
N GLN A 213 -16.65 12.02 -9.45
CA GLN A 213 -15.99 11.56 -10.68
C GLN A 213 -15.87 10.04 -10.72
N ASN A 214 -15.59 9.42 -9.57
CA ASN A 214 -15.45 7.96 -9.46
C ASN A 214 -16.70 7.27 -8.92
N ALA A 215 -17.76 8.02 -8.61
CA ALA A 215 -18.96 7.54 -7.90
C ALA A 215 -18.64 6.71 -6.63
N LYS A 216 -17.50 6.97 -5.98
CA LYS A 216 -17.05 6.26 -4.78
C LYS A 216 -17.44 7.06 -3.54
N SER A 217 -18.19 6.44 -2.66
CA SER A 217 -18.57 7.00 -1.37
C SER A 217 -17.77 6.37 -0.23
N ASN A 218 -17.21 7.23 0.62
CA ASN A 218 -16.51 6.83 1.83
C ASN A 218 -17.47 6.92 3.01
N TYR A 219 -17.71 5.80 3.66
CA TYR A 219 -18.57 5.70 4.85
C TYR A 219 -17.76 5.30 6.08
N LYS A 220 -18.20 5.78 7.25
CA LYS A 220 -17.91 5.16 8.54
C LYS A 220 -19.08 4.29 8.98
N PHE A 221 -18.77 3.14 9.53
CA PHE A 221 -19.75 2.20 10.05
C PHE A 221 -19.64 2.13 11.57
N SER A 222 -20.77 2.14 12.25
CA SER A 222 -20.84 1.95 13.70
C SER A 222 -21.82 0.82 14.00
N PHE A 223 -21.32 -0.21 14.66
CA PHE A 223 -22.10 -1.34 15.17
C PHE A 223 -22.33 -1.11 16.66
N SER A 224 -23.57 -0.87 17.06
CA SER A 224 -23.97 -0.81 18.45
C SER A 224 -24.48 -2.18 18.87
N ILE A 225 -23.74 -2.86 19.75
CA ILE A 225 -24.08 -4.16 20.30
C ILE A 225 -24.52 -3.96 21.74
N GLU A 226 -25.77 -4.29 22.03
CA GLU A 226 -26.33 -4.25 23.37
C GLU A 226 -26.52 -5.68 23.87
N ILE A 227 -25.80 -6.04 24.93
CA ILE A 227 -25.92 -7.35 25.58
C ILE A 227 -27.18 -7.36 26.46
N ALA A 228 -27.90 -8.48 26.46
CA ALA A 228 -29.04 -8.68 27.35
C ALA A 228 -28.68 -8.34 28.81
N PRO A 229 -29.55 -7.63 29.57
CA PRO A 229 -29.25 -7.15 30.92
C PRO A 229 -29.43 -8.27 31.97
N LEU A 230 -28.80 -9.42 31.77
CA LEU A 230 -28.87 -10.58 32.64
C LEU A 230 -27.47 -11.17 32.81
N CYS A 231 -27.06 -11.42 34.06
CA CYS A 231 -25.82 -12.13 34.38
C CYS A 231 -26.08 -13.57 34.79
N THR A 232 -25.00 -14.37 34.82
CA THR A 232 -25.01 -15.68 35.47
C THR A 232 -25.32 -15.51 36.96
N ASP A 233 -26.23 -16.35 37.46
CA ASP A 233 -26.72 -16.39 38.85
C ASP A 233 -27.65 -15.24 39.26
N ASP A 234 -28.22 -14.50 38.31
CA ASP A 234 -29.24 -13.50 38.60
C ASP A 234 -30.62 -14.15 38.81
N LEU A 235 -31.34 -13.70 39.84
CA LEU A 235 -32.74 -14.08 40.06
C LEU A 235 -33.65 -13.21 39.21
N VAL A 236 -34.38 -13.84 38.27
CA VAL A 236 -35.28 -13.17 37.34
C VAL A 236 -36.71 -13.57 37.63
N ILE A 237 -37.60 -12.58 37.75
CA ILE A 237 -39.05 -12.81 37.82
C ILE A 237 -39.62 -12.58 36.43
N LEU A 238 -40.18 -13.63 35.84
CA LEU A 238 -40.82 -13.58 34.53
C LEU A 238 -42.31 -13.23 34.66
N GLU A 239 -42.87 -12.57 33.65
CA GLU A 239 -44.31 -12.36 33.55
C GLU A 239 -45.04 -13.69 33.28
N LYS A 240 -46.27 -13.82 33.80
CA LYS A 240 -47.05 -15.07 33.70
C LYS A 240 -47.26 -15.55 32.26
N SER A 241 -47.41 -14.61 31.31
CA SER A 241 -47.57 -14.87 29.88
C SER A 241 -46.37 -15.59 29.27
N PHE A 242 -45.15 -15.15 29.59
CA PHE A 242 -43.90 -15.78 29.10
C PHE A 242 -43.53 -17.05 29.87
N ALA A 243 -44.02 -17.23 31.10
CA ALA A 243 -43.73 -18.41 31.91
C ALA A 243 -44.63 -19.62 31.58
N HIS A 244 -45.82 -19.40 31.00
CA HIS A 244 -46.78 -20.47 30.65
C HIS A 244 -46.71 -20.92 29.19
N SER A 245 -45.91 -20.24 28.35
CA SER A 245 -45.63 -20.61 26.96
C SER A 245 -44.46 -21.58 26.88
#